data_AF-A0A2C2USJ7-F1
#
_entry.id   AF-A0A2C2USJ7-F1
#
_cell.length_a   1.000
_cell.length_b   1.000
_cell.length_c   1.000
_cell.angle_alpha   90.00
_cell.angle_beta   90.00
_cell.angle_gamma   90.00
#
_symmetry.space_group_name_H-M   'P 1'
#
loop_
_entity.id
_entity.type
_entity.pdbx_description
1 polymer ?
#
loop_
_entity_poly.entity_id
_entity_poly.type
_entity_poly.pdbx_seq_one_letter_code
_entity_poly.pdbx_strand_id
1 'polypeptide(L)'
;MNFWKEAEWSEMLFSYLTAGWYDWTVSEHLYKNNTHCLSVTAGYYSHYILTGALLQLYLADEEGYRDTDTVRDISESHAKLCNFLRGRLEPDLRKKFVEFLEKVTGQQTTFYDKKLLQIGDALYNAKKARESHTYHVLVVPHQTLAKVTSNRGQTINVSKTVEDINGYILELSAIINKFVLDLVLKVLMNLDESIKHYHLKHFIEEIEDYHLLVKKENVGPGPSELLRSLEQVRFEIEMELDERKVLDYRRFKETISSFGDKWRSYNNLNRNLSNLEDTLSILSSDQ
;
A
#
# COMPACT_ATOMS: atom_id res chain seq x y z
N MET A 1 11.07 2.79 -27.03
CA MET A 1 10.33 3.10 -25.78
C MET A 1 8.92 2.54 -25.89
N ASN A 2 8.56 1.61 -25.00
CA ASN A 2 7.21 1.08 -24.97
C ASN A 2 6.38 1.89 -23.97
N PHE A 3 5.81 3.01 -24.44
CA PHE A 3 4.98 3.91 -23.62
C PHE A 3 3.87 3.19 -22.85
N TRP A 4 3.35 2.08 -23.40
CA TRP A 4 2.32 1.28 -22.74
C TRP A 4 2.81 0.63 -21.45
N LYS A 5 4.01 0.05 -21.48
CA LYS A 5 4.60 -0.58 -20.29
C LYS A 5 4.92 0.43 -19.20
N GLU A 6 5.46 1.58 -19.59
CA GLU A 6 5.79 2.66 -18.65
C GLU A 6 4.54 3.20 -17.97
N ALA A 7 3.47 3.45 -18.74
CA ALA A 7 2.19 3.89 -18.21
C ALA A 7 1.55 2.85 -17.29
N GLU A 8 1.58 1.56 -17.66
CA GLU A 8 1.08 0.45 -16.83
C GLU A 8 1.84 0.32 -15.51
N TRP A 9 3.18 0.38 -15.56
CA TRP A 9 4.01 0.34 -14.37
C TRP A 9 3.76 1.56 -13.47
N SER A 10 3.69 2.75 -14.06
CA SER A 10 3.38 4.01 -13.37
C SER A 10 2.05 3.89 -12.61
N GLU A 11 1.01 3.47 -13.31
CA GLU A 11 -0.31 3.27 -12.75
C GLU A 11 -0.32 2.26 -11.62
N MET A 12 0.29 1.10 -11.81
CA MET A 12 0.33 0.07 -10.79
C MET A 12 1.07 0.57 -9.54
N LEU A 13 2.20 1.25 -9.70
CA LEU A 13 2.96 1.78 -8.58
C LEU A 13 2.14 2.82 -7.78
N PHE A 14 1.55 3.80 -8.46
CA PHE A 14 0.84 4.87 -7.77
C PHE A 14 -0.53 4.45 -7.23
N SER A 15 -1.23 3.53 -7.90
CA SER A 15 -2.45 2.92 -7.35
C SER A 15 -2.22 2.29 -5.98
N TYR A 16 -1.11 1.55 -5.80
CA TYR A 16 -0.76 0.98 -4.50
C TYR A 16 -0.42 2.09 -3.49
N LEU A 17 0.36 3.10 -3.88
CA LEU A 17 0.71 4.21 -2.98
C LEU A 17 -0.53 4.97 -2.49
N THR A 18 -1.37 5.43 -3.42
CA THR A 18 -2.60 6.18 -3.13
C THR A 18 -3.58 5.38 -2.29
N ALA A 19 -3.76 4.09 -2.59
CA ALA A 19 -4.59 3.20 -1.75
C ALA A 19 -3.99 3.02 -0.35
N GLY A 20 -2.67 2.84 -0.23
CA GLY A 20 -1.98 2.72 1.06
C GLY A 20 -2.07 3.99 1.92
N TRP A 21 -2.00 5.17 1.30
CA TRP A 21 -2.21 6.47 1.96
C TRP A 21 -3.65 6.65 2.41
N TYR A 22 -4.62 6.32 1.56
CA TYR A 22 -6.03 6.39 1.90
C TYR A 22 -6.35 5.48 3.09
N ASP A 23 -5.90 4.23 3.08
CA ASP A 23 -6.11 3.29 4.18
C ASP A 23 -5.45 3.75 5.48
N TRP A 24 -4.29 4.41 5.42
CA TRP A 24 -3.67 5.00 6.60
C TRP A 24 -4.52 6.15 7.16
N THR A 25 -5.04 7.01 6.29
CA THR A 25 -5.93 8.12 6.66
C THR A 25 -7.23 7.62 7.28
N VAL A 26 -7.84 6.58 6.70
CA VAL A 26 -9.00 5.90 7.28
C VAL A 26 -8.63 5.30 8.64
N SER A 27 -7.48 4.65 8.76
CA SER A 27 -7.00 4.08 10.02
C SER A 27 -6.89 5.13 11.13
N GLU A 28 -6.25 6.27 10.85
CA GLU A 28 -6.08 7.33 11.83
C GLU A 28 -7.41 8.02 12.18
N HIS A 29 -8.27 8.24 11.18
CA HIS A 29 -9.61 8.79 11.40
C HIS A 29 -10.45 7.88 12.29
N LEU A 30 -10.46 6.57 12.04
CA LEU A 30 -11.16 5.58 12.85
C LEU A 30 -10.58 5.51 14.27
N TYR A 31 -9.25 5.60 14.41
CA TYR A 31 -8.58 5.65 15.71
C TYR A 31 -9.03 6.85 16.53
N LYS A 32 -9.01 8.05 15.95
CA LYS A 32 -9.47 9.31 16.59
C LYS A 32 -10.95 9.26 16.99
N ASN A 33 -11.75 8.44 16.30
CA ASN A 33 -13.16 8.19 16.61
C ASN A 33 -13.39 6.93 17.47
N ASN A 34 -12.37 6.43 18.18
CA ASN A 34 -12.44 5.27 19.08
C ASN A 34 -12.94 3.96 18.43
N THR A 35 -12.78 3.84 17.10
CA THR A 35 -13.18 2.66 16.32
C THR A 35 -11.96 1.77 16.06
N HIS A 36 -11.33 1.31 17.15
CA HIS A 36 -10.01 0.69 17.12
C HIS A 36 -9.90 -0.57 16.25
N CYS A 37 -10.93 -1.43 16.23
CA CYS A 37 -10.93 -2.66 15.40
C CYS A 37 -10.82 -2.36 13.90
N LEU A 38 -11.64 -1.43 13.41
CA LEU A 38 -11.65 -1.06 12.01
C LEU A 38 -10.40 -0.26 11.67
N SER A 39 -9.91 0.55 12.61
CA SER A 39 -8.63 1.24 12.48
C SER A 39 -7.45 0.26 12.33
N VAL A 40 -7.30 -0.75 13.20
CA VAL A 40 -6.27 -1.80 13.06
C VAL A 40 -6.40 -2.53 11.72
N THR A 41 -7.63 -2.71 11.24
CA THR A 41 -7.88 -3.34 9.94
C THR A 41 -7.42 -2.47 8.77
N ALA A 42 -7.81 -1.20 8.76
CA ALA A 42 -7.38 -0.24 7.74
C ALA A 42 -5.86 -0.04 7.77
N GLY A 43 -5.25 0.11 8.95
CA GLY A 43 -3.81 0.27 9.09
C GLY A 43 -3.03 -0.98 8.64
N TYR A 44 -3.56 -2.18 8.88
CA TYR A 44 -2.99 -3.41 8.30
C TYR A 44 -3.00 -3.36 6.76
N TYR A 45 -4.10 -2.94 6.13
CA TYR A 45 -4.17 -2.85 4.67
C TYR A 45 -3.26 -1.76 4.13
N SER A 46 -3.16 -0.62 4.80
CA SER A 46 -2.14 0.40 4.50
C SER A 46 -0.74 -0.20 4.45
N HIS A 47 -0.31 -0.93 5.48
CA HIS A 47 1.01 -1.59 5.49
C HIS A 47 1.18 -2.56 4.33
N TYR A 48 0.17 -3.41 4.12
CA TYR A 48 0.19 -4.43 3.09
C TYR A 48 0.36 -3.82 1.70
N ILE A 49 -0.45 -2.80 1.39
CA ILE A 49 -0.45 -2.15 0.08
C ILE A 49 0.82 -1.31 -0.11
N LEU A 50 1.27 -0.54 0.88
CA LEU A 50 2.54 0.19 0.79
C LEU A 50 3.73 -0.75 0.59
N THR A 51 3.70 -1.93 1.22
CA THR A 51 4.71 -2.97 0.99
C THR A 51 4.58 -3.61 -0.39
N GLY A 52 3.38 -3.70 -0.93
CA GLY A 52 3.14 -4.06 -2.34
C GLY A 52 3.80 -3.06 -3.29
N ALA A 53 3.62 -1.74 -3.06
CA ALA A 53 4.24 -0.70 -3.86
C ALA A 53 5.78 -0.82 -3.91
N LEU A 54 6.40 -1.22 -2.79
CA LEU A 54 7.84 -1.50 -2.74
C LEU A 54 8.25 -2.55 -3.78
N LEU A 55 7.49 -3.64 -3.92
CA LEU A 55 7.82 -4.69 -4.88
C LEU A 55 7.56 -4.24 -6.32
N GLN A 56 6.56 -3.37 -6.53
CA GLN A 56 6.28 -2.77 -7.83
C GLN A 56 7.41 -1.85 -8.30
N LEU A 57 8.33 -1.41 -7.44
CA LEU A 57 9.54 -0.67 -7.89
C LEU A 57 10.47 -1.51 -8.77
N TYR A 58 10.36 -2.84 -8.73
CA TYR A 58 11.22 -3.70 -9.53
C TYR A 58 10.86 -3.62 -11.00
N LEU A 59 11.60 -2.79 -11.73
CA LEU A 59 11.61 -2.78 -13.19
C LEU A 59 12.41 -3.99 -13.68
N ALA A 60 11.71 -5.02 -14.17
CA ALA A 60 12.39 -6.14 -14.79
C ALA A 60 13.02 -5.71 -16.13
N ASP A 61 14.27 -6.10 -16.37
CA ASP A 61 14.96 -5.85 -17.65
C ASP A 61 14.25 -6.55 -18.83
N GLU A 62 14.64 -6.29 -20.09
CA GLU A 62 13.95 -6.77 -21.30
C GLU A 62 13.77 -8.32 -21.40
N GLU A 63 14.58 -9.12 -20.68
CA GLU A 63 14.41 -10.59 -20.56
C GLU A 63 13.47 -11.02 -19.40
N GLY A 64 13.02 -10.07 -18.57
CA GLY A 64 12.42 -10.27 -17.25
C GLY A 64 10.89 -10.27 -17.19
N TYR A 65 10.18 -10.51 -18.30
CA TYR A 65 8.70 -10.63 -18.29
C TYR A 65 8.16 -11.69 -17.32
N ARG A 66 8.94 -12.74 -17.03
CA ARG A 66 8.61 -13.73 -15.99
C ARG A 66 8.63 -13.13 -14.59
N ASP A 67 9.49 -12.14 -14.35
CA ASP A 67 9.68 -11.54 -13.04
C ASP A 67 8.53 -10.55 -12.73
N THR A 68 7.94 -9.88 -13.73
CA THR A 68 6.78 -8.97 -13.52
C THR A 68 5.50 -9.71 -13.12
N ASP A 69 5.16 -10.82 -13.79
CA ASP A 69 4.00 -11.63 -13.41
C ASP A 69 4.18 -12.26 -12.02
N THR A 70 5.41 -12.68 -11.71
CA THR A 70 5.77 -13.23 -10.40
C THR A 70 5.68 -12.16 -9.31
N VAL A 71 6.17 -10.94 -9.57
CA VAL A 71 6.04 -9.79 -8.66
C VAL A 71 4.58 -9.48 -8.37
N ARG A 72 3.72 -9.46 -9.39
CA ARG A 72 2.28 -9.27 -9.23
C ARG A 72 1.66 -10.38 -8.37
N ASP A 73 1.92 -11.64 -8.70
CA ASP A 73 1.39 -12.80 -7.95
C ASP A 73 1.83 -12.80 -6.47
N ILE A 74 3.08 -12.40 -6.19
CA ILE A 74 3.57 -12.22 -4.83
C ILE A 74 2.83 -11.09 -4.11
N SER A 75 2.63 -9.95 -4.78
CA SER A 75 2.02 -8.74 -4.20
C SER A 75 0.53 -8.91 -3.90
N GLU A 76 -0.17 -9.77 -4.64
CA GLU A 76 -1.60 -10.03 -4.48
C GLU A 76 -1.94 -10.98 -3.31
N SER A 77 -0.93 -11.65 -2.74
CA SER A 77 -1.11 -12.57 -1.63
C SER A 77 -0.27 -12.18 -0.42
N HIS A 78 -0.92 -11.83 0.69
CA HIS A 78 -0.24 -11.57 1.97
C HIS A 78 0.78 -12.66 2.34
N ALA A 79 0.40 -13.94 2.17
CA ALA A 79 1.27 -15.05 2.54
C ALA A 79 2.52 -15.09 1.65
N LYS A 80 2.36 -14.89 0.34
CA LYS A 80 3.47 -14.84 -0.60
C LYS A 80 4.35 -13.64 -0.34
N LEU A 81 3.79 -12.45 -0.18
CA LEU A 81 4.51 -11.22 0.13
C LEU A 81 5.35 -11.35 1.41
N CYS A 82 4.76 -11.84 2.51
CA CYS A 82 5.51 -12.08 3.75
C CYS A 82 6.66 -13.08 3.56
N ASN A 83 6.41 -14.18 2.83
CA ASN A 83 7.44 -15.19 2.60
C ASN A 83 8.55 -14.67 1.69
N PHE A 84 8.22 -13.88 0.66
CA PHE A 84 9.19 -13.22 -0.20
C PHE A 84 10.09 -12.27 0.61
N LEU A 85 9.51 -11.35 1.38
CA LEU A 85 10.26 -10.38 2.20
C LEU A 85 11.22 -11.08 3.19
N ARG A 86 10.78 -12.20 3.76
CA ARG A 86 11.54 -13.05 4.67
C ARG A 86 12.54 -14.00 4.00
N GLY A 87 12.67 -13.98 2.67
CA GLY A 87 13.59 -14.84 1.93
C GLY A 87 13.20 -16.31 1.86
N ARG A 88 11.91 -16.62 2.03
CA ARG A 88 11.35 -17.98 2.02
C ARG A 88 10.61 -18.33 0.73
N LEU A 89 10.45 -17.37 -0.19
CA LEU A 89 9.81 -17.52 -1.48
C LEU A 89 10.62 -16.73 -2.53
N GLU A 90 10.82 -17.31 -3.71
CA GLU A 90 11.58 -16.73 -4.83
C GLU A 90 12.93 -16.09 -4.41
N PRO A 91 13.86 -16.86 -3.82
CA PRO A 91 15.11 -16.32 -3.27
C PRO A 91 15.99 -15.63 -4.32
N ASP A 92 16.01 -16.13 -5.57
CA ASP A 92 16.77 -15.53 -6.66
C ASP A 92 16.19 -14.18 -7.08
N LEU A 93 14.86 -14.09 -7.21
CA LEU A 93 14.17 -12.82 -7.48
C LEU A 93 14.41 -11.81 -6.35
N ARG A 94 14.34 -12.26 -5.09
CA ARG A 94 14.61 -11.40 -3.93
C ARG A 94 16.03 -10.86 -3.96
N LYS A 95 17.01 -11.70 -4.32
CA LYS A 95 18.41 -11.27 -4.46
C LYS A 95 18.55 -10.19 -5.53
N LYS A 96 18.00 -10.41 -6.72
CA LYS A 96 17.99 -9.40 -7.80
C LYS A 96 17.31 -8.10 -7.36
N PHE A 97 16.20 -8.20 -6.63
CA PHE A 97 15.49 -7.03 -6.12
C PHE A 97 16.35 -6.22 -5.14
N VAL A 98 17.05 -6.89 -4.22
CA VAL A 98 17.97 -6.23 -3.28
C VAL A 98 19.17 -5.61 -4.00
N GLU A 99 19.74 -6.29 -5.00
CA GLU A 99 20.81 -5.75 -5.85
C GLU A 99 20.34 -4.52 -6.65
N PHE A 100 19.10 -4.53 -7.14
CA PHE A 100 18.46 -3.37 -7.78
C PHE A 100 18.35 -2.18 -6.81
N LEU A 101 17.86 -2.41 -5.58
CA LEU A 101 17.75 -1.35 -4.58
C LEU A 101 19.13 -0.77 -4.20
N GLU A 102 20.16 -1.60 -4.08
CA GLU A 102 21.54 -1.14 -3.86
C GLU A 102 22.01 -0.24 -5.00
N LYS A 103 21.79 -0.65 -6.26
CA LYS A 103 22.19 0.13 -7.43
C LYS A 103 21.53 1.51 -7.47
N VAL A 104 20.25 1.60 -7.12
CA VAL A 104 19.47 2.85 -7.18
C VAL A 104 19.83 3.81 -6.03
N THR A 105 20.19 3.30 -4.86
CA THR A 105 20.36 4.14 -3.67
C THR A 105 21.78 4.26 -3.14
N GLY A 106 22.70 3.42 -3.62
CA GLY A 106 24.06 3.30 -3.12
C GLY A 106 24.17 2.70 -1.72
N GLN A 107 23.09 2.12 -1.16
CA GLN A 107 23.11 1.43 0.13
C GLN A 107 23.41 -0.06 -0.07
N GLN A 108 24.24 -0.64 0.80
CA GLN A 108 24.66 -2.05 0.67
C GLN A 108 23.46 -3.03 0.70
N THR A 109 23.52 -4.10 -0.09
CA THR A 109 22.56 -5.23 -0.07
C THR A 109 22.17 -5.67 1.35
N THR A 110 23.13 -5.77 2.27
CA THR A 110 22.90 -6.21 3.66
C THR A 110 21.93 -5.31 4.44
N PHE A 111 21.90 -4.00 4.14
CA PHE A 111 20.94 -3.06 4.72
C PHE A 111 19.52 -3.40 4.27
N TYR A 112 19.33 -3.61 2.96
CA TYR A 112 18.03 -3.94 2.38
C TYR A 112 17.55 -5.33 2.79
N ASP A 113 18.44 -6.32 2.85
CA ASP A 113 18.10 -7.65 3.35
C ASP A 113 17.49 -7.59 4.74
N LYS A 114 18.12 -6.84 5.65
CA LYS A 114 17.63 -6.65 7.02
C LYS A 114 16.32 -5.87 7.03
N LYS A 115 16.19 -4.81 6.23
CA LYS A 115 14.98 -3.99 6.15
C LYS A 115 13.78 -4.77 5.64
N LEU A 116 13.93 -5.53 4.55
CA LEU A 116 12.87 -6.37 4.00
C LEU A 116 12.43 -7.44 5.01
N LEU A 117 13.37 -8.06 5.73
CA LEU A 117 13.04 -9.00 6.80
C LEU A 117 12.18 -8.34 7.89
N GLN A 118 12.58 -7.15 8.35
CA GLN A 118 11.84 -6.38 9.36
C GLN A 118 10.43 -6.01 8.89
N ILE A 119 10.28 -5.58 7.63
CA ILE A 119 8.97 -5.27 7.04
C ILE A 119 8.09 -6.54 6.96
N GLY A 120 8.65 -7.66 6.52
CA GLY A 120 7.94 -8.94 6.47
C GLY A 120 7.48 -9.43 7.85
N ASP A 121 8.29 -9.21 8.89
CA ASP A 121 7.92 -9.51 10.28
C ASP A 121 6.83 -8.58 10.82
N ALA A 122 6.93 -7.28 10.55
CA ALA A 122 5.91 -6.31 10.92
C ALA A 122 4.56 -6.63 10.25
N LEU A 123 4.57 -6.93 8.95
CA LEU A 123 3.37 -7.27 8.19
C LEU A 123 2.69 -8.54 8.72
N TYR A 124 3.48 -9.58 9.03
CA TYR A 124 2.96 -10.81 9.62
C TYR A 124 2.32 -10.57 11.00
N ASN A 125 2.94 -9.75 11.84
CA ASN A 125 2.40 -9.40 13.15
C ASN A 125 1.15 -8.52 13.05
N ALA A 126 1.13 -7.55 12.12
CA ALA A 126 -0.04 -6.72 11.84
C ALA A 126 -1.23 -7.56 11.38
N LYS A 127 -1.02 -8.58 10.54
CA LYS A 127 -2.08 -9.53 10.18
C LYS A 127 -2.60 -10.27 11.40
N LYS A 128 -1.73 -10.80 12.27
CA LYS A 128 -2.18 -11.47 13.50
C LYS A 128 -2.98 -10.55 14.41
N ALA A 129 -2.56 -9.30 14.54
CA ALA A 129 -3.30 -8.29 15.29
C ALA A 129 -4.69 -8.08 14.68
N ARG A 130 -4.78 -7.85 13.36
CA ARG A 130 -6.06 -7.74 12.64
C ARG A 130 -6.95 -8.97 12.87
N GLU A 131 -6.41 -10.17 12.66
CA GLU A 131 -7.16 -11.42 12.83
C GLU A 131 -7.66 -11.61 14.25
N SER A 132 -6.86 -11.22 15.25
CA SER A 132 -7.26 -11.21 16.66
C SER A 132 -8.49 -10.31 16.88
N HIS A 133 -8.51 -9.13 16.26
CA HIS A 133 -9.60 -8.17 16.38
C HIS A 133 -10.86 -8.57 15.59
N THR A 134 -10.70 -9.07 14.36
CA THR A 134 -11.80 -9.39 13.44
C THR A 134 -12.44 -10.76 13.71
N TYR A 135 -11.64 -11.80 13.95
CA TYR A 135 -12.13 -13.19 13.94
C TYR A 135 -12.42 -13.78 15.32
N HIS A 136 -11.87 -13.19 16.38
CA HIS A 136 -12.15 -13.67 17.74
C HIS A 136 -13.34 -12.95 18.38
N VAL A 137 -14.19 -12.30 17.57
CA VAL A 137 -15.37 -11.53 18.02
C VAL A 137 -15.00 -10.51 19.10
N LEU A 138 -13.75 -10.03 19.10
CA LEU A 138 -13.25 -9.08 20.10
C LEU A 138 -13.77 -7.66 19.86
N VAL A 139 -14.35 -7.40 18.68
CA VAL A 139 -14.89 -6.09 18.25
C VAL A 139 -15.76 -5.41 19.30
N VAL A 140 -16.62 -6.15 19.99
CA VAL A 140 -17.52 -5.61 21.04
C VAL A 140 -16.97 -5.83 22.45
N PRO A 141 -16.43 -7.02 22.81
CA PRO A 141 -15.90 -7.27 24.14
C PRO A 141 -14.73 -6.36 24.53
N HIS A 142 -13.82 -6.00 23.62
CA HIS A 142 -12.67 -5.17 24.01
C HIS A 142 -13.06 -3.72 24.33
N GLN A 143 -14.19 -3.22 23.82
CA GLN A 143 -14.69 -1.87 24.12
C GLN A 143 -15.39 -1.81 25.48
N THR A 144 -15.76 -2.97 26.03
CA THR A 144 -16.51 -3.09 27.29
C THR A 144 -15.70 -3.75 28.41
N LEU A 145 -14.67 -4.53 28.06
CA LEU A 145 -13.78 -5.21 29.00
C LEU A 145 -12.51 -4.38 29.23
N ALA A 146 -12.38 -3.81 30.43
CA ALA A 146 -11.15 -3.13 30.83
C ALA A 146 -10.03 -4.13 31.16
N LYS A 147 -10.36 -5.25 31.83
CA LYS A 147 -9.37 -6.25 32.27
C LYS A 147 -9.92 -7.68 32.15
N VAL A 148 -9.04 -8.61 31.81
CA VAL A 148 -9.33 -10.05 31.83
C VAL A 148 -8.25 -10.75 32.64
N THR A 149 -8.64 -11.55 33.62
CA THR A 149 -7.72 -12.38 34.42
C THR A 149 -7.85 -13.83 33.99
N SER A 150 -6.74 -14.44 33.60
CA SER A 150 -6.70 -15.86 33.24
C SER A 150 -6.79 -16.76 34.47
N ASN A 151 -7.11 -18.04 34.25
CA ASN A 151 -7.11 -19.07 35.29
C ASN A 151 -5.75 -19.27 35.97
N ARG A 152 -4.67 -18.70 35.42
CA ARG A 152 -3.31 -18.71 36.00
C ARG A 152 -2.97 -17.43 36.77
N GLY A 153 -3.95 -16.55 37.01
CA GLY A 153 -3.80 -15.29 37.75
C GLY A 153 -3.20 -14.13 36.95
N GLN A 154 -2.85 -14.34 35.67
CA GLN A 154 -2.35 -13.26 34.82
C GLN A 154 -3.49 -12.33 34.41
N THR A 155 -3.35 -11.03 34.67
CA THR A 155 -4.34 -10.01 34.31
C THR A 155 -3.84 -9.19 33.12
N ILE A 156 -4.65 -9.10 32.07
CA ILE A 156 -4.40 -8.30 30.88
C ILE A 156 -5.32 -7.09 30.91
N ASN A 157 -4.78 -5.89 30.66
CA ASN A 157 -5.58 -4.70 30.39
C ASN A 157 -5.94 -4.69 28.90
N VAL A 158 -7.16 -5.08 28.57
CA VAL A 158 -7.57 -5.31 27.18
C VAL A 158 -7.68 -3.98 26.43
N SER A 159 -8.36 -2.98 27.00
CA SER A 159 -8.48 -1.63 26.39
C SER A 159 -7.11 -1.05 26.04
N LYS A 160 -6.19 -1.03 27.01
CA LYS A 160 -4.85 -0.51 26.79
C LYS A 160 -4.08 -1.32 25.74
N THR A 161 -4.22 -2.64 25.74
CA THR A 161 -3.54 -3.50 24.74
C THR A 161 -4.04 -3.20 23.32
N VAL A 162 -5.34 -2.96 23.15
CA VAL A 162 -5.93 -2.59 21.86
C VAL A 162 -5.46 -1.20 21.41
N GLU A 163 -5.45 -0.23 22.34
CA GLU A 163 -4.90 1.11 22.08
C GLU A 163 -3.43 1.05 21.67
N ASP A 164 -2.59 0.31 22.41
CA ASP A 164 -1.16 0.14 22.13
C ASP A 164 -0.95 -0.51 20.76
N ILE A 165 -1.69 -1.58 20.43
CA ILE A 165 -1.63 -2.22 19.11
C ILE A 165 -1.96 -1.23 18.00
N ASN A 166 -3.00 -0.42 18.20
CA ASN A 166 -3.42 0.56 17.20
C ASN A 166 -2.36 1.65 17.01
N GLY A 167 -1.82 2.20 18.11
CA GLY A 167 -0.70 3.14 18.08
C GLY A 167 0.49 2.58 17.30
N TYR A 168 0.91 1.33 17.58
CA TYR A 168 1.98 0.69 16.84
C TYR A 168 1.66 0.46 15.36
N ILE A 169 0.41 0.15 15.01
CA ILE A 169 0.02 0.05 13.60
C ILE A 169 0.17 1.41 12.90
N LEU A 170 -0.33 2.50 13.49
CA LEU A 170 -0.19 3.84 12.90
C LEU A 170 1.28 4.27 12.75
N GLU A 171 2.12 4.00 13.75
CA GLU A 171 3.56 4.29 13.69
C GLU A 171 4.27 3.48 12.59
N LEU A 172 3.91 2.19 12.44
CA LEU A 172 4.46 1.36 11.38
C LEU A 172 4.05 1.86 9.99
N SER A 173 2.82 2.35 9.81
CA SER A 173 2.37 2.97 8.56
C SER A 173 3.27 4.15 8.19
N ALA A 174 3.59 5.01 9.16
CA ALA A 174 4.48 6.15 8.94
C ALA A 174 5.89 5.72 8.52
N ILE A 175 6.47 4.72 9.20
CA ILE A 175 7.82 4.21 8.92
C ILE A 175 7.88 3.57 7.53
N ILE A 176 6.92 2.71 7.20
CA ILE A 176 6.85 2.04 5.90
C ILE A 176 6.61 3.06 4.80
N ASN A 177 5.65 3.97 4.97
CA ASN A 177 5.36 5.02 4.00
C ASN A 177 6.60 5.85 3.68
N LYS A 178 7.31 6.34 4.71
CA LYS A 178 8.54 7.12 4.49
C LYS A 178 9.58 6.32 3.71
N PHE A 179 9.83 5.08 4.12
CA PHE A 179 10.80 4.22 3.44
C PHE A 179 10.44 3.96 1.98
N VAL A 180 9.16 3.70 1.69
CA VAL A 180 8.66 3.44 0.34
C VAL A 180 8.73 4.71 -0.51
N LEU A 181 8.25 5.86 -0.01
CA LEU A 181 8.30 7.14 -0.72
C LEU A 181 9.75 7.54 -1.07
N ASP A 182 10.67 7.43 -0.11
CA ASP A 182 12.09 7.73 -0.33
C ASP A 182 12.68 6.85 -1.44
N LEU A 183 12.26 5.58 -1.54
CA LEU A 183 12.70 4.67 -2.59
C LEU A 183 12.04 4.97 -3.93
N VAL A 184 10.72 5.19 -3.95
CA VAL A 184 9.97 5.58 -5.16
C VAL A 184 10.63 6.78 -5.79
N LEU A 185 10.84 7.85 -5.02
CA LEU A 185 11.42 9.08 -5.54
C LEU A 185 12.83 8.83 -6.11
N LYS A 186 13.69 8.08 -5.41
CA LYS A 186 15.02 7.73 -5.92
C LYS A 186 14.98 6.90 -7.20
N VAL A 187 14.05 5.96 -7.32
CA VAL A 187 13.87 5.18 -8.56
C VAL A 187 13.48 6.12 -9.69
N LEU A 188 12.45 6.96 -9.48
CA LEU A 188 11.96 7.89 -10.49
C LEU A 188 13.03 8.89 -10.95
N MET A 189 13.84 9.41 -10.01
CA MET A 189 14.90 10.36 -10.32
C MET A 189 16.04 9.75 -11.16
N ASN A 190 16.25 8.43 -11.04
CA ASN A 190 17.23 7.69 -11.82
C ASN A 190 16.71 7.15 -13.16
N LEU A 191 15.44 7.39 -13.49
CA LEU A 191 14.89 7.02 -14.79
C LEU A 191 15.49 7.88 -15.91
N ASP A 192 15.49 7.32 -17.12
CA ASP A 192 15.87 8.06 -18.33
C ASP A 192 15.00 9.30 -18.52
N GLU A 193 15.61 10.39 -19.00
CA GLU A 193 14.94 11.68 -19.22
C GLU A 193 13.71 11.57 -20.13
N SER A 194 13.67 10.60 -21.05
CA SER A 194 12.53 10.40 -21.96
C SER A 194 11.24 9.94 -21.27
N ILE A 195 11.34 9.32 -20.08
CA ILE A 195 10.19 8.78 -19.33
C ILE A 195 10.02 9.43 -17.96
N LYS A 196 11.11 9.88 -17.33
CA LYS A 196 11.13 10.41 -15.96
C LYS A 196 10.06 11.48 -15.74
N HIS A 197 9.98 12.47 -16.62
CA HIS A 197 9.06 13.60 -16.46
C HIS A 197 7.58 13.21 -16.58
N TYR A 198 7.25 12.11 -17.28
CA TYR A 198 5.88 11.58 -17.30
C TYR A 198 5.51 10.96 -15.95
N HIS A 199 6.43 10.17 -15.37
CA HIS A 199 6.23 9.56 -14.05
C HIS A 199 6.18 10.60 -12.93
N LEU A 200 7.06 11.60 -12.97
CA LEU A 200 7.07 12.72 -12.03
C LEU A 200 5.75 13.51 -12.09
N LYS A 201 5.26 13.82 -13.29
CA LYS A 201 3.97 14.47 -13.47
C LYS A 201 2.81 13.62 -12.93
N HIS A 202 2.81 12.32 -13.23
CA HIS A 202 1.78 11.40 -12.75
C HIS A 202 1.77 11.30 -11.22
N PHE A 203 2.94 11.29 -10.57
CA PHE A 203 3.05 11.29 -9.11
C PHE A 203 2.39 12.54 -8.49
N ILE A 204 2.57 13.72 -9.08
CA ILE A 204 1.87 14.93 -8.61
C ILE A 204 0.34 14.76 -8.75
N GLU A 205 -0.15 14.28 -9.89
CA GLU A 205 -1.59 14.05 -10.09
C GLU A 205 -2.15 13.07 -9.05
N GLU A 206 -1.42 12.02 -8.69
CA GLU A 206 -1.82 11.02 -7.70
C GLU A 206 -1.86 11.57 -6.27
N ILE A 207 -0.97 12.50 -5.92
CA ILE A 207 -1.04 13.25 -4.65
C ILE A 207 -2.32 14.11 -4.62
N GLU A 208 -2.67 14.75 -5.73
CA GLU A 208 -3.89 15.55 -5.86
C GLU A 208 -5.15 14.68 -5.77
N ASP A 209 -5.17 13.55 -6.47
CA ASP A 209 -6.28 12.59 -6.45
C ASP A 209 -6.50 12.00 -5.05
N TYR A 210 -5.42 11.70 -4.31
CA TYR A 210 -5.49 11.35 -2.90
C TYR A 210 -6.23 12.42 -2.07
N HIS A 211 -5.85 13.69 -2.19
CA HIS A 211 -6.49 14.78 -1.45
C HIS A 211 -7.96 14.97 -1.84
N LEU A 212 -8.28 14.85 -3.14
CA LEU A 212 -9.65 14.91 -3.64
C LEU A 212 -10.50 13.76 -3.08
N LEU A 213 -9.95 12.55 -3.03
CA LEU A 213 -10.62 11.37 -2.47
C LEU A 213 -10.92 11.54 -0.98
N VAL A 214 -9.91 11.92 -0.19
CA VAL A 214 -10.04 12.18 1.26
C VAL A 214 -11.14 13.21 1.54
N LYS A 215 -11.17 14.30 0.75
CA LYS A 215 -12.22 15.33 0.85
C LYS A 215 -13.59 14.81 0.46
N LYS A 216 -13.70 14.06 -0.65
CA LYS A 216 -14.95 13.52 -1.17
C LYS A 216 -15.59 12.52 -0.20
N GLU A 217 -14.80 11.63 0.36
CA GLU A 217 -15.24 10.60 1.31
C GLU A 217 -15.41 11.15 2.74
N ASN A 218 -15.09 12.43 2.97
CA ASN A 218 -15.15 13.09 4.28
C ASN A 218 -14.38 12.33 5.38
N VAL A 219 -13.24 11.76 5.01
CA VAL A 219 -12.30 11.11 5.94
C VAL A 219 -11.17 12.08 6.19
N GLY A 220 -10.88 12.47 7.43
CA GLY A 220 -9.68 13.27 7.71
C GLY A 220 -9.78 14.27 8.86
N PRO A 221 -8.78 15.18 8.99
CA PRO A 221 -7.63 15.36 8.09
C PRO A 221 -6.68 14.16 8.07
N GLY A 222 -5.94 13.97 6.97
CA GLY A 222 -4.94 12.90 6.85
C GLY A 222 -3.80 13.02 7.88
N PRO A 223 -3.04 11.94 8.13
CA PRO A 223 -1.94 11.92 9.10
C PRO A 223 -0.91 13.01 8.82
N SER A 224 -0.52 13.77 9.84
CA SER A 224 0.40 14.91 9.68
C SER A 224 1.74 14.49 9.07
N GLU A 225 2.22 13.29 9.41
CA GLU A 225 3.45 12.71 8.88
C GLU A 225 3.32 12.38 7.39
N LEU A 226 2.18 11.84 6.97
CA LEU A 226 1.86 11.61 5.57
C LEU A 226 1.86 12.94 4.81
N LEU A 227 1.06 13.90 5.27
CA LEU A 227 0.90 15.20 4.62
C LEU A 227 2.24 15.91 4.44
N ARG A 228 3.10 15.89 5.47
CA ARG A 228 4.45 16.44 5.40
C ARG A 228 5.33 15.70 4.39
N SER A 229 5.27 14.37 4.35
CA SER A 229 6.01 13.58 3.38
C SER A 229 5.55 13.83 1.94
N LEU A 230 4.24 13.94 1.69
CA LEU A 230 3.70 14.24 0.37
C LEU A 230 4.08 15.65 -0.09
N GLU A 231 4.04 16.63 0.81
CA GLU A 231 4.46 18.01 0.50
C GLU A 231 5.96 18.07 0.16
N GLN A 232 6.79 17.37 0.93
CA GLN A 232 8.22 17.28 0.65
C GLN A 232 8.49 16.62 -0.71
N VAL A 233 7.83 15.49 -0.99
CA VAL A 233 7.96 14.79 -2.27
C VAL A 233 7.50 15.68 -3.43
N ARG A 234 6.35 16.36 -3.29
CA ARG A 234 5.84 17.30 -4.29
C ARG A 234 6.88 18.38 -4.59
N PHE A 235 7.43 19.01 -3.56
CA PHE A 235 8.47 20.03 -3.70
C PHE A 235 9.70 19.48 -4.45
N GLU A 236 10.20 18.31 -4.08
CA GLU A 236 11.34 17.67 -4.75
C GLU A 236 11.05 17.34 -6.23
N ILE A 237 9.82 16.92 -6.54
CA ILE A 237 9.40 16.67 -7.92
C ILE A 237 9.32 17.97 -8.72
N GLU A 238 8.70 19.01 -8.17
CA GLU A 238 8.54 20.30 -8.83
C GLU A 238 9.88 20.98 -9.15
N MET A 239 10.92 20.71 -8.35
CA MET A 239 12.28 21.18 -8.64
C MET A 239 12.93 20.51 -9.85
N GLU A 240 12.59 19.25 -10.12
CA GLU A 240 13.21 18.44 -11.19
C GLU A 240 12.35 18.36 -12.45
N LEU A 241 11.03 18.52 -12.34
CA LEU A 241 10.09 18.41 -13.44
C LEU A 241 10.30 19.52 -14.49
N ASP A 242 10.53 19.13 -15.74
CA ASP A 242 10.52 20.01 -16.90
C ASP A 242 9.30 19.69 -17.77
N GLU A 243 8.24 20.49 -17.65
CA GLU A 243 6.98 20.28 -18.40
C GLU A 243 7.19 20.23 -19.93
N ARG A 244 8.25 20.87 -20.45
CA ARG A 244 8.55 20.86 -21.89
C ARG A 244 9.00 19.48 -22.38
N LYS A 245 9.44 18.60 -21.46
CA LYS A 245 9.83 17.22 -21.76
C LYS A 245 8.64 16.24 -21.72
N VAL A 246 7.47 16.67 -21.26
CA VAL A 246 6.25 15.86 -21.22
C VAL A 246 5.40 16.09 -22.47
N LEU A 247 5.93 15.68 -23.62
CA LEU A 247 5.28 15.84 -24.92
C LEU A 247 4.12 14.83 -25.09
N ASP A 248 2.88 15.30 -25.23
CA ASP A 248 1.70 14.41 -25.37
C ASP A 248 1.40 13.55 -24.11
N TYR A 249 1.43 14.20 -22.93
CA TYR A 249 1.02 13.58 -21.66
C TYR A 249 -0.39 12.95 -21.73
N ARG A 250 -1.28 13.52 -22.55
CA ARG A 250 -2.64 12.99 -22.73
C ARG A 250 -2.62 11.53 -23.18
N ARG A 251 -1.75 11.17 -24.12
CA ARG A 251 -1.63 9.78 -24.58
C ARG A 251 -1.11 8.84 -23.50
N PHE A 252 -0.17 9.31 -22.67
CA PHE A 252 0.29 8.56 -21.49
C PHE A 252 -0.87 8.30 -20.53
N LYS A 253 -1.69 9.33 -20.25
CA LYS A 253 -2.88 9.23 -19.39
C LYS A 253 -4.00 8.37 -19.96
N GLU A 254 -4.22 8.42 -21.27
CA GLU A 254 -5.17 7.52 -21.96
C GLU A 254 -4.73 6.07 -21.85
N THR A 255 -3.41 5.82 -21.86
CA THR A 255 -2.85 4.48 -21.68
C THR A 255 -3.06 3.96 -20.26
N ILE A 256 -2.81 4.81 -19.26
CA ILE A 256 -3.16 4.55 -17.86
C ILE A 256 -4.66 4.21 -17.71
N SER A 257 -5.53 5.02 -18.33
CA SER A 257 -6.99 4.88 -18.20
C SER A 257 -7.55 3.65 -18.94
N SER A 258 -6.85 3.18 -19.98
CA SER A 258 -7.23 2.00 -20.78
C SER A 258 -6.57 0.71 -20.29
N PHE A 259 -5.92 0.76 -19.12
CA PHE A 259 -5.26 -0.39 -18.53
C PHE A 259 -6.24 -1.57 -18.34
N GLY A 260 -5.98 -2.68 -19.02
CA GLY A 260 -6.91 -3.80 -19.14
C GLY A 260 -7.29 -4.44 -17.80
N ASP A 261 -6.41 -4.39 -16.81
CA ASP A 261 -6.65 -4.95 -15.48
C ASP A 261 -7.64 -4.11 -14.67
N LYS A 262 -7.65 -2.77 -14.86
CA LYS A 262 -8.70 -1.90 -14.32
C LYS A 262 -10.06 -2.28 -14.89
N TRP A 263 -10.15 -2.43 -16.21
CA TRP A 263 -11.40 -2.80 -16.87
C TRP A 263 -11.91 -4.18 -16.40
N ARG A 264 -11.02 -5.18 -16.29
CA ARG A 264 -11.37 -6.49 -15.73
C ARG A 264 -11.85 -6.38 -14.28
N SER A 265 -11.18 -5.58 -13.46
CA SER A 265 -11.55 -5.34 -12.06
C SER A 265 -12.92 -4.65 -11.94
N TYR A 266 -13.19 -3.63 -12.75
CA TYR A 266 -14.50 -2.97 -12.76
C TYR A 266 -15.63 -3.89 -13.23
N ASN A 267 -15.40 -4.72 -14.26
CA ASN A 267 -16.39 -5.71 -14.68
C ASN A 267 -16.64 -6.77 -13.59
N ASN A 268 -15.60 -7.23 -12.91
CA ASN A 268 -15.74 -8.14 -11.78
C ASN A 268 -16.52 -7.49 -10.63
N LEU A 269 -16.25 -6.22 -10.31
CA LEU A 269 -16.99 -5.46 -9.31
C LEU A 269 -18.47 -5.32 -9.68
N ASN A 270 -18.76 -4.96 -10.93
CA ASN A 270 -20.13 -4.83 -11.44
C ASN A 270 -20.88 -6.18 -11.40
N ARG A 271 -20.21 -7.28 -11.77
CA ARG A 271 -20.78 -8.62 -11.65
C ARG A 271 -21.06 -8.99 -10.19
N ASN A 272 -20.14 -8.68 -9.28
CA ASN A 272 -20.32 -8.94 -7.86
C ASN A 272 -21.49 -8.11 -7.28
N LEU A 273 -21.66 -6.86 -7.72
CA LEU A 273 -22.82 -6.04 -7.36
C LEU A 273 -24.13 -6.72 -7.79
N SER A 274 -24.24 -7.10 -9.07
CA SER A 274 -25.42 -7.81 -9.59
C SER A 274 -25.73 -9.08 -8.79
N ASN A 275 -24.71 -9.87 -8.46
CA ASN A 275 -24.89 -11.07 -7.64
C ASN A 275 -25.38 -10.77 -6.22
N LEU A 276 -24.92 -9.67 -5.61
CA LEU A 276 -25.36 -9.24 -4.29
C LEU A 276 -26.80 -8.72 -4.33
N GLU A 277 -27.18 -7.98 -5.38
CA GLU A 277 -28.55 -7.51 -5.61
C GLU A 277 -29.52 -8.68 -5.77
N ASP A 278 -29.17 -9.67 -6.60
CA ASP A 278 -29.95 -10.90 -6.77
C ASP A 278 -30.11 -11.67 -5.46
N THR A 279 -29.00 -11.82 -4.71
CA THR A 279 -29.02 -12.49 -3.40
C THR A 279 -29.92 -11.76 -2.40
N LEU A 280 -29.83 -10.43 -2.36
CA LEU A 280 -30.67 -9.62 -1.48
C LEU A 280 -32.14 -9.74 -1.86
N SER A 281 -32.45 -9.73 -3.16
CA SER A 281 -33.83 -9.94 -3.65
C SER A 281 -34.39 -11.29 -3.24
N ILE A 282 -33.59 -12.36 -3.33
CA ILE A 282 -34.01 -13.70 -2.91
C ILE A 282 -34.27 -13.72 -1.40
N LEU A 283 -33.32 -13.23 -0.59
CA LEU A 283 -33.43 -13.24 0.87
C LEU A 283 -34.53 -12.33 1.41
N SER A 284 -34.90 -11.28 0.67
CA SER A 284 -36.00 -10.37 1.03
C SER A 284 -37.37 -10.84 0.52
N SER A 285 -37.42 -11.79 -0.40
CA SER A 285 -38.67 -12.35 -0.95
C SER A 285 -39.35 -13.41 -0.08
N ASP A 286 -38.67 -13.86 0.99
CA ASP A 286 -39.22 -14.76 2.01
C ASP A 286 -39.88 -14.01 3.20
N GLN A 287 -40.16 -12.70 3.06
CA GLN A 287 -40.98 -11.87 3.97
C GLN A 287 -42.32 -11.50 3.33
#